data_AF-A0A2T7Q7X6-F1
#
_entry.id   AF-A0A2T7Q7X6-F1
#
_cell.length_a   1.000
_cell.length_b   1.000
_cell.length_c   1.000
_cell.angle_alpha   90.00
_cell.angle_beta   90.00
_cell.angle_gamma   90.00
#
_symmetry.space_group_name_H-M   'P 1'
#
loop_
_entity.id
_entity.type
_entity.pdbx_description
1 polymer ?
#
loop_
_entity_poly.entity_id
_entity_poly.type
_entity_poly.pdbx_seq_one_letter_code
_entity_poly.pdbx_strand_id
1 'polypeptide(L)'
;MRKNNKLFGLLVSVLVLIIVLVISCKEKFDHTIDTANPVVVSYNPATAVEGVAVTSNLVLTFSENVKKGSGEVMIMGESDTMHINVESDAVTIDKDARVVTINPPADLEADEHYTVTIGTGTFTDLLGNQYMGMPSGTVWTFKTVGASGLALSAMSPVPGSTDASLFTLGLTFAADVQKGSGNISVYKTDGNVKVAEIPVSGNSVAVDGKSVSFTLGTPLDFGTAYYVLADAGSITDAGGKAFEGFLTPASWSFTTTSGSGNSLLVYLPMDNDLSDVSGNRFDAMQGPTASAKVTFVTDAHRGRVASFAAGSYAVLPKHNLLRPGLTESFSVSFWIKLAAIGSDPCFFGNSDWDSGGNPGFIFATDGALTYTGPGSTGRGWLGKLAGDAGGESNRINWRANETTPQAPALADDQWHMITIVVDQSLKRWNMYLDGNVYEYAPPLDLNNLKGPLWDSVNDYPFTIWEDGTGQYNASSDTRKALAGFVDDFRVYTKALSAPEVSGIYVADQK
;
A
#
# COMPACT_ATOMS: atom_id res chain seq x y z
N MET A 1 64.73 44.87 20.28
CA MET A 1 63.59 45.38 19.49
C MET A 1 63.00 44.24 18.66
N ARG A 2 61.92 43.62 19.13
CA ARG A 2 61.14 42.58 18.42
C ARG A 2 59.71 42.63 18.98
N LYS A 3 58.76 43.12 18.20
CA LYS A 3 57.27 43.09 18.29
C LYS A 3 56.82 43.83 17.02
N ASN A 4 55.85 43.47 16.18
CA ASN A 4 54.81 42.45 16.15
C ASN A 4 54.40 42.31 14.65
N ASN A 5 54.88 41.31 13.92
CA ASN A 5 54.42 41.05 12.53
C ASN A 5 53.46 39.84 12.41
N LYS A 6 53.03 39.27 13.54
CA LYS A 6 52.10 38.13 13.54
C LYS A 6 50.61 38.51 13.52
N LEU A 7 50.27 39.78 13.72
CA LEU A 7 48.87 40.23 13.76
C LEU A 7 48.32 40.62 12.38
N PHE A 8 49.16 41.04 11.44
CA PHE A 8 48.72 41.53 10.12
C PHE A 8 48.45 40.39 9.11
N GLY A 9 49.15 39.25 9.22
CA GLY A 9 48.91 38.07 8.39
C GLY A 9 47.64 37.29 8.76
N LEU A 10 47.13 37.46 9.98
CA LEU A 10 45.90 36.78 10.43
C LEU A 10 44.65 37.52 9.94
N LEU A 11 44.69 38.86 9.86
CA LEU A 11 43.57 39.69 9.41
C LEU A 11 43.28 39.58 7.91
N VAL A 12 44.31 39.39 7.07
CA VAL A 12 44.11 39.19 5.61
C VAL A 12 43.59 37.77 5.31
N SER A 13 44.00 36.78 6.08
CA SER A 13 43.54 35.38 5.93
C SER A 13 42.07 35.19 6.35
N VAL A 14 41.62 35.91 7.40
CA VAL A 14 40.23 35.86 7.87
C VAL A 14 39.30 36.65 6.92
N LEU A 15 39.76 37.73 6.29
CA LEU A 15 38.96 38.47 5.31
C LEU A 15 38.77 37.69 4.00
N VAL A 16 39.79 36.95 3.54
CA VAL A 16 39.65 36.06 2.37
C VAL A 16 38.80 34.83 2.69
N LEU A 17 38.88 34.28 3.91
CA LEU A 17 38.00 33.17 4.31
C LEU A 17 36.54 33.61 4.48
N ILE A 18 36.27 34.85 4.93
CA ILE A 18 34.90 35.42 4.99
C ILE A 18 34.38 35.75 3.58
N ILE A 19 35.22 36.23 2.66
CA ILE A 19 34.80 36.42 1.25
C ILE A 19 34.54 35.07 0.56
N VAL A 20 35.26 34.00 0.92
CA VAL A 20 35.01 32.63 0.41
C VAL A 20 33.80 31.97 1.10
N LEU A 21 33.51 32.28 2.37
CA LEU A 21 32.35 31.74 3.11
C LEU A 21 31.04 32.47 2.81
N VAL A 22 31.07 33.76 2.41
CA VAL A 22 29.86 34.52 2.05
C VAL A 22 29.47 34.35 0.57
N ILE A 23 30.32 33.72 -0.25
CA ILE A 23 29.95 33.26 -1.60
C ILE A 23 29.35 31.84 -1.58
N SER A 24 29.42 31.13 -0.45
CA SER A 24 28.94 29.74 -0.31
C SER A 24 27.54 29.59 0.35
N CYS A 25 26.74 30.65 0.38
CA CYS A 25 25.33 30.61 0.78
C CYS A 25 24.48 31.55 -0.07
N LYS A 26 24.56 31.36 -1.39
CA LYS A 26 23.33 31.23 -2.17
C LYS A 26 23.32 29.78 -2.57
N GLU A 27 22.40 28.99 -2.03
CA GLU A 27 21.90 27.87 -2.82
C GLU A 27 21.41 28.49 -4.13
N LYS A 28 22.27 28.43 -5.15
CA LYS A 28 21.76 28.27 -6.50
C LYS A 28 20.84 27.08 -6.34
N PHE A 29 19.54 27.31 -6.47
CA PHE A 29 18.71 26.33 -7.16
C PHE A 29 19.52 25.99 -8.40
N ASP A 30 20.22 24.87 -8.35
CA ASP A 30 20.76 24.25 -9.54
C ASP A 30 19.50 23.90 -10.32
N HIS A 31 19.09 24.83 -11.17
CA HIS A 31 18.26 24.51 -12.32
C HIS A 31 19.12 23.55 -13.13
N THR A 32 19.14 22.29 -12.68
CA THR A 32 19.46 21.14 -13.49
C THR A 32 18.78 21.41 -14.81
N ILE A 33 19.58 21.56 -15.87
CA ILE A 33 19.06 21.83 -17.21
C ILE A 33 18.19 20.61 -17.53
N ASP A 34 16.89 20.74 -17.30
CA ASP A 34 15.94 19.74 -17.74
C ASP A 34 15.77 19.97 -19.23
N THR A 35 16.24 18.99 -20.00
CA THR A 35 16.07 18.95 -21.45
C THR A 35 15.12 17.84 -21.85
N ALA A 36 14.57 17.10 -20.88
CA ALA A 36 13.58 16.09 -21.18
C ALA A 36 12.27 16.79 -21.55
N ASN A 37 11.60 16.26 -22.58
CA ASN A 37 10.25 16.69 -22.87
C ASN A 37 9.29 15.91 -21.97
N PRO A 38 8.21 16.53 -21.48
CA PRO A 38 7.17 15.81 -20.79
C PRO A 38 6.58 14.76 -21.73
N VAL A 39 6.45 13.53 -21.25
CA VAL A 39 5.81 12.43 -21.98
C VAL A 39 4.62 11.92 -21.20
N VAL A 40 3.56 11.51 -21.90
CA VAL A 40 2.41 10.88 -21.26
C VAL A 40 2.75 9.42 -20.98
N VAL A 41 2.62 9.02 -19.73
CA VAL A 41 2.85 7.64 -19.26
C VAL A 41 1.57 6.81 -19.22
N SER A 42 0.40 7.44 -19.14
CA SER A 42 -0.89 6.74 -19.19
C SER A 42 -2.01 7.62 -19.74
N TYR A 43 -2.99 6.97 -20.37
CA TYR A 43 -4.21 7.57 -20.91
C TYR A 43 -5.43 6.85 -20.32
N ASN A 44 -6.47 7.61 -19.96
CA ASN A 44 -7.78 7.09 -19.59
C ASN A 44 -8.88 7.89 -20.32
N PRO A 45 -9.75 7.26 -21.13
CA PRO A 45 -9.78 5.84 -21.45
C PRO A 45 -8.48 5.36 -22.10
N ALA A 46 -8.11 4.08 -21.92
CA ALA A 46 -6.98 3.53 -22.67
C ALA A 46 -7.30 3.45 -24.16
N THR A 47 -6.25 3.37 -24.97
CA THR A 47 -6.39 3.01 -26.38
C THR A 47 -7.09 1.65 -26.54
N ALA A 48 -8.01 1.55 -27.49
CA ALA A 48 -8.78 0.33 -27.80
C ALA A 48 -9.67 -0.19 -26.66
N VAL A 49 -10.02 0.67 -25.70
CA VAL A 49 -11.12 0.39 -24.76
C VAL A 49 -12.45 0.63 -25.46
N GLU A 50 -13.37 -0.31 -25.31
CA GLU A 50 -14.77 -0.19 -25.72
C GLU A 50 -15.67 0.00 -24.48
N GLY A 51 -16.91 0.43 -24.68
CA GLY A 51 -17.86 0.62 -23.58
C GLY A 51 -17.58 1.86 -22.70
N VAL A 52 -16.86 2.87 -23.20
CA VAL A 52 -16.56 4.10 -22.44
C VAL A 52 -17.83 4.92 -22.18
N ALA A 53 -17.99 5.48 -20.97
CA ALA A 53 -19.13 6.35 -20.67
C ALA A 53 -19.11 7.62 -21.55
N VAL A 54 -20.25 8.02 -22.09
CA VAL A 54 -20.39 9.27 -22.88
C VAL A 54 -20.03 10.54 -22.10
N THR A 55 -20.14 10.48 -20.77
CA THR A 55 -19.79 11.57 -19.84
C THR A 55 -18.34 11.44 -19.33
N SER A 56 -17.49 10.62 -19.95
CA SER A 56 -16.13 10.37 -19.44
C SER A 56 -15.22 11.57 -19.64
N ASN A 57 -14.49 11.91 -18.59
CA ASN A 57 -13.30 12.75 -18.73
C ASN A 57 -12.20 11.96 -19.45
N LEU A 58 -11.38 12.68 -20.22
CA LEU A 58 -10.13 12.17 -20.76
C LEU A 58 -8.98 12.59 -19.83
N VAL A 59 -8.23 11.63 -19.31
CA VAL A 59 -7.18 11.86 -18.31
C VAL A 59 -5.84 11.39 -18.86
N LEU A 60 -4.81 12.22 -18.69
CA LEU A 60 -3.43 11.92 -19.04
C LEU A 60 -2.55 12.07 -17.81
N THR A 61 -1.66 11.11 -17.58
CA THR A 61 -0.61 11.25 -16.57
C THR A 61 0.72 11.48 -17.26
N PHE A 62 1.45 12.52 -16.87
CA PHE A 62 2.76 12.85 -17.40
C PHE A 62 3.90 12.27 -16.56
N SER A 63 5.06 12.05 -17.20
CA SER A 63 6.32 11.63 -16.56
C SER A 63 6.85 12.64 -15.54
N GLU A 64 6.42 13.90 -15.66
CA GLU A 64 6.91 15.05 -14.91
C GLU A 64 5.83 16.12 -14.77
N ASN A 65 6.14 17.18 -14.02
CA ASN A 65 5.23 18.28 -13.77
C ASN A 65 5.02 19.12 -15.05
N VAL A 66 3.77 19.30 -15.44
CA VAL A 66 3.35 20.06 -16.61
C VAL A 66 2.50 21.27 -16.25
N LYS A 67 2.47 22.24 -17.16
CA LYS A 67 1.54 23.36 -17.20
C LYS A 67 0.87 23.44 -18.59
N LYS A 68 -0.28 24.10 -18.64
CA LYS A 68 -0.95 24.41 -19.91
C LYS A 68 -0.01 25.21 -20.81
N GLY A 69 0.12 24.77 -22.05
CA GLY A 69 0.79 25.51 -23.10
C GLY A 69 -0.25 26.25 -23.95
N SER A 70 -0.13 26.12 -25.27
CA SER A 70 -1.06 26.72 -26.24
C SER A 70 -1.51 25.69 -27.25
N GLY A 71 -2.76 25.78 -27.70
CA GLY A 71 -3.31 24.89 -28.72
C GLY A 71 -4.64 24.28 -28.30
N GLU A 72 -5.04 23.23 -29.01
CA GLU A 72 -6.31 22.56 -28.80
C GLU A 72 -6.12 21.06 -28.64
N VAL A 73 -6.99 20.46 -27.84
CA VAL A 73 -7.27 19.02 -27.87
C VAL A 73 -8.38 18.80 -28.87
N MET A 74 -8.14 17.93 -29.86
CA MET A 74 -9.14 17.53 -30.84
C MET A 74 -9.68 16.15 -30.49
N ILE A 75 -10.99 16.02 -30.37
CA ILE A 75 -11.70 14.75 -30.13
C ILE A 75 -12.57 14.50 -31.35
N MET A 76 -12.13 13.60 -32.23
CA MET A 76 -12.80 13.30 -33.49
C MET A 76 -13.64 12.03 -33.32
N GLY A 77 -14.97 12.17 -33.34
CA GLY A 77 -15.92 11.07 -33.46
C GLY A 77 -16.30 10.82 -34.92
N GLU A 78 -17.29 9.96 -35.15
CA GLU A 78 -17.83 9.69 -36.49
C GLU A 78 -18.80 10.80 -36.93
N SER A 79 -19.59 11.32 -35.98
CA SER A 79 -20.59 12.34 -36.25
C SER A 79 -20.09 13.78 -36.11
N ASP A 80 -19.12 14.04 -35.24
CA ASP A 80 -18.60 15.38 -34.96
C ASP A 80 -17.13 15.39 -34.54
N THR A 81 -16.49 16.56 -34.64
CA THR A 81 -15.16 16.82 -34.09
C THR A 81 -15.22 17.96 -33.07
N MET A 82 -14.90 17.65 -31.82
CA MET A 82 -14.81 18.65 -30.76
C MET A 82 -13.39 19.24 -30.72
N HIS A 83 -13.33 20.56 -30.57
CA HIS A 83 -12.11 21.33 -30.37
C HIS A 83 -12.13 21.98 -28.99
N ILE A 84 -11.19 21.62 -28.14
CA ILE A 84 -11.10 22.13 -26.77
C ILE A 84 -9.80 22.93 -26.63
N ASN A 85 -9.91 24.25 -26.46
CA ASN A 85 -8.76 25.08 -26.14
C ASN A 85 -8.15 24.63 -24.81
N VAL A 86 -6.85 24.32 -24.79
CA VAL A 86 -6.14 23.86 -23.59
C VAL A 86 -6.17 24.87 -22.45
N GLU A 87 -6.27 26.16 -22.77
CA GLU A 87 -6.34 27.24 -21.78
C GLU A 87 -7.73 27.32 -21.10
N SER A 88 -8.75 26.69 -21.65
CA SER A 88 -10.12 26.70 -21.10
C SER A 88 -10.26 25.93 -19.78
N ASP A 89 -11.36 26.17 -19.07
CA ASP A 89 -11.69 25.48 -17.81
C ASP A 89 -12.05 23.99 -18.01
N ALA A 90 -12.29 23.58 -19.25
CA ALA A 90 -12.49 22.16 -19.60
C ALA A 90 -11.21 21.34 -19.39
N VAL A 91 -10.03 21.98 -19.34
CA VAL A 91 -8.76 21.31 -19.05
C VAL A 91 -8.29 21.74 -17.66
N THR A 92 -8.04 20.78 -16.78
CA THR A 92 -7.51 21.02 -15.43
C THR A 92 -6.25 20.21 -15.20
N ILE A 93 -5.35 20.73 -14.39
CA ILE A 93 -4.14 20.02 -13.95
C ILE A 93 -4.24 19.85 -12.44
N ASP A 94 -3.95 18.65 -11.95
CA ASP A 94 -4.01 18.33 -10.54
C ASP A 94 -2.95 19.09 -9.70
N LYS A 95 -3.04 18.95 -8.38
CA LYS A 95 -2.16 19.65 -7.43
C LYS A 95 -0.69 19.27 -7.57
N ASP A 96 -0.41 18.03 -7.99
CA ASP A 96 0.95 17.51 -8.16
C ASP A 96 1.50 17.84 -9.55
N ALA A 97 0.70 18.54 -10.36
CA ALA A 97 0.97 19.00 -11.71
C ALA A 97 1.32 17.89 -12.72
N ARG A 98 0.90 16.64 -12.48
CA ARG A 98 1.22 15.50 -13.34
C ARG A 98 0.01 14.92 -14.05
N VAL A 99 -1.19 15.15 -13.53
CA VAL A 99 -2.43 14.60 -14.06
C VAL A 99 -3.23 15.71 -14.73
N VAL A 100 -3.38 15.61 -16.04
CA VAL A 100 -4.25 16.46 -16.84
C VAL A 100 -5.60 15.78 -16.99
N THR A 101 -6.67 16.49 -16.67
CA THR A 101 -8.05 16.07 -16.92
C THR A 101 -8.66 17.00 -17.96
N ILE A 102 -9.24 16.43 -19.01
CA ILE A 102 -9.99 17.11 -20.06
C ILE A 102 -11.44 16.63 -19.92
N ASN A 103 -12.32 17.54 -19.52
CA ASN A 103 -13.75 17.31 -19.47
C ASN A 103 -14.39 17.91 -20.73
N PRO A 104 -14.83 17.09 -21.71
CA PRO A 104 -15.50 17.60 -22.90
C PRO A 104 -16.66 18.53 -22.53
N PRO A 105 -16.83 19.67 -23.23
CA PRO A 105 -17.87 20.66 -22.88
C PRO A 105 -19.30 20.17 -23.16
N ALA A 106 -19.44 19.10 -23.94
CA ALA A 106 -20.66 18.36 -24.17
C ALA A 106 -20.37 16.86 -24.05
N ASP A 107 -21.38 16.07 -23.69
CA ASP A 107 -21.29 14.61 -23.66
C ASP A 107 -20.93 14.08 -25.06
N LEU A 108 -20.16 12.99 -25.09
CA LEU A 108 -19.81 12.30 -26.33
C LEU A 108 -21.05 11.56 -26.89
N GLU A 109 -21.12 11.40 -28.20
CA GLU A 109 -22.12 10.53 -28.83
C GLU A 109 -21.87 9.05 -28.49
N ALA A 110 -22.95 8.29 -28.38
CA ALA A 110 -22.93 6.87 -28.01
C ALA A 110 -22.61 5.96 -29.22
N ASP A 111 -22.01 4.80 -28.96
CA ASP A 111 -21.62 3.78 -29.96
C ASP A 111 -20.65 4.29 -31.05
N GLU A 112 -19.84 5.31 -30.75
CA GLU A 112 -18.90 5.90 -31.71
C GLU A 112 -17.43 5.62 -31.36
N HIS A 113 -16.62 5.46 -32.40
CA HIS A 113 -15.17 5.44 -32.29
C HIS A 113 -14.62 6.86 -32.24
N TYR A 114 -13.91 7.18 -31.17
CA TYR A 114 -13.22 8.45 -31.00
C TYR A 114 -11.73 8.31 -31.24
N THR A 115 -11.15 9.32 -31.87
CA THR A 115 -9.71 9.55 -31.95
C THR A 115 -9.36 10.88 -31.29
N VAL A 116 -8.47 10.85 -30.30
CA VAL A 116 -8.01 12.06 -29.60
C VAL A 116 -6.63 12.46 -30.10
N THR A 117 -6.49 13.72 -30.50
CA THR A 117 -5.22 14.30 -30.95
C THR A 117 -4.85 15.47 -30.06
N ILE A 118 -3.62 15.44 -29.53
CA ILE A 118 -3.04 16.51 -28.72
C ILE A 118 -1.75 16.96 -29.41
N GLY A 119 -1.75 18.20 -29.88
CA GLY A 119 -0.65 18.74 -30.67
C GLY A 119 0.59 19.08 -29.84
N THR A 120 1.71 19.27 -30.53
CA THR A 120 2.96 19.74 -29.93
C THR A 120 2.77 21.07 -29.19
N GLY A 121 3.30 21.17 -27.98
CA GLY A 121 3.24 22.40 -27.18
C GLY A 121 1.89 22.69 -26.52
N THR A 122 0.91 21.79 -26.66
CA THR A 122 -0.38 21.88 -25.92
C THR A 122 -0.14 21.84 -24.41
N PHE A 123 0.85 21.06 -23.97
CA PHE A 123 1.39 21.07 -22.62
C PHE A 123 2.90 21.33 -22.65
N THR A 124 3.42 21.94 -21.59
CA THR A 124 4.85 22.17 -21.38
C THR A 124 5.24 21.77 -19.98
N ASP A 125 6.50 21.44 -19.74
CA ASP A 125 7.01 21.33 -18.38
C ASP A 125 7.13 22.71 -17.70
N LEU A 126 7.64 22.75 -16.47
CA LEU A 126 7.83 24.01 -15.75
C LEU A 126 8.90 24.92 -16.39
N LEU A 127 9.88 24.35 -17.11
CA LEU A 127 10.98 25.06 -17.75
C LEU A 127 10.71 25.48 -19.21
N GLY A 128 9.59 25.05 -19.80
CA GLY A 128 9.16 25.36 -21.16
C GLY A 128 9.45 24.29 -22.22
N ASN A 129 9.96 23.11 -21.86
CA ASN A 129 10.06 21.99 -22.81
C ASN A 129 8.66 21.52 -23.22
N GLN A 130 8.48 21.19 -24.50
CA GLN A 130 7.17 20.97 -25.08
C GLN A 130 6.80 19.49 -25.06
N TYR A 131 5.55 19.18 -24.69
CA TYR A 131 4.97 17.88 -25.04
C TYR A 131 4.96 17.76 -26.56
N MET A 132 5.60 16.72 -27.08
CA MET A 132 5.79 16.56 -28.52
C MET A 132 4.62 15.88 -29.24
N GLY A 133 3.58 15.48 -28.50
CA GLY A 133 2.47 14.67 -29.01
C GLY A 133 2.68 13.18 -28.72
N MET A 134 1.75 12.36 -29.22
CA MET A 134 1.87 10.91 -29.11
C MET A 134 3.07 10.37 -29.92
N PRO A 135 3.73 9.29 -29.45
CA PRO A 135 4.76 8.61 -30.23
C PRO A 135 4.28 8.23 -31.64
N SER A 136 5.16 8.36 -32.63
CA SER A 136 4.84 8.02 -34.03
C SER A 136 4.28 6.59 -34.15
N GLY A 137 3.14 6.44 -34.82
CA GLY A 137 2.45 5.16 -35.01
C GLY A 137 1.52 4.76 -33.86
N THR A 138 1.42 5.56 -32.80
CA THR A 138 0.40 5.39 -31.75
C THR A 138 -0.75 6.37 -31.96
N VAL A 139 -1.96 5.93 -31.64
CA VAL A 139 -3.18 6.74 -31.72
C VAL A 139 -3.97 6.54 -30.43
N TRP A 140 -4.51 7.62 -29.88
CA TRP A 140 -5.45 7.53 -28.77
C TRP A 140 -6.84 7.28 -29.32
N THR A 141 -7.32 6.05 -29.21
CA THR A 141 -8.67 5.70 -29.68
C THR A 141 -9.46 4.97 -28.62
N PHE A 142 -10.76 5.19 -28.58
CA PHE A 142 -11.66 4.43 -27.73
C PHE A 142 -13.05 4.39 -28.36
N LYS A 143 -13.93 3.53 -27.87
CA LYS A 143 -15.33 3.47 -28.31
C LYS A 143 -16.25 3.79 -27.14
N THR A 144 -17.18 4.73 -27.34
CA THR A 144 -18.23 4.98 -26.36
C THR A 144 -19.22 3.82 -26.33
N VAL A 145 -19.82 3.61 -25.15
CA VAL A 145 -20.77 2.53 -24.95
C VAL A 145 -22.02 2.72 -25.81
N GLY A 146 -22.52 1.62 -26.37
CA GLY A 146 -23.83 1.61 -27.02
C GLY A 146 -24.99 1.67 -26.01
N ALA A 147 -26.21 1.94 -26.48
CA ALA A 147 -27.38 2.10 -25.60
C ALA A 147 -27.66 0.88 -24.68
N SER A 148 -27.22 -0.32 -25.09
CA SER A 148 -27.37 -1.58 -24.37
C SER A 148 -26.19 -1.96 -23.46
N GLY A 149 -25.06 -1.25 -23.54
CA GLY A 149 -23.86 -1.58 -22.77
C GLY A 149 -23.77 -0.87 -21.42
N LEU A 150 -22.88 -1.35 -20.54
CA LEU A 150 -22.50 -0.66 -19.31
C LEU A 150 -21.32 0.28 -19.53
N ALA A 151 -21.57 1.55 -19.26
CA ALA A 151 -20.60 2.63 -19.32
C ALA A 151 -19.48 2.45 -18.28
N LEU A 152 -18.27 2.14 -18.73
CA LEU A 152 -17.05 2.15 -17.92
C LEU A 152 -16.53 3.59 -17.79
N SER A 153 -16.22 4.00 -16.56
CA SER A 153 -15.73 5.34 -16.24
C SER A 153 -14.26 5.34 -15.80
N ALA A 154 -13.79 4.28 -15.14
CA ALA A 154 -12.40 4.18 -14.71
C ALA A 154 -11.92 2.74 -14.53
N MET A 155 -10.61 2.56 -14.60
CA MET A 155 -9.89 1.31 -14.30
C MET A 155 -8.78 1.58 -13.28
N SER A 156 -8.52 0.61 -12.42
CA SER A 156 -7.41 0.63 -11.46
C SER A 156 -6.71 -0.74 -11.44
N PRO A 157 -5.43 -0.87 -11.84
CA PRO A 157 -4.53 0.20 -12.22
C PRO A 157 -4.99 0.92 -13.48
N VAL A 158 -4.66 2.21 -13.57
CA VAL A 158 -4.83 2.95 -14.81
C VAL A 158 -3.95 2.27 -15.89
N PRO A 159 -4.49 2.04 -17.10
CA PRO A 159 -3.71 1.44 -18.17
C PRO A 159 -2.37 2.15 -18.43
N GLY A 160 -1.30 1.39 -18.62
CA GLY A 160 0.07 1.88 -18.79
C GLY A 160 0.79 2.26 -17.50
N SER A 161 0.12 2.25 -16.33
CA SER A 161 0.75 2.56 -15.04
C SER A 161 1.93 1.63 -14.75
N THR A 162 2.99 2.15 -14.12
CA THR A 162 4.15 1.38 -13.64
C THR A 162 4.16 1.19 -12.12
N ASP A 163 3.10 1.62 -11.44
CA ASP A 163 2.92 1.52 -9.99
C ASP A 163 1.60 0.81 -9.67
N ALA A 164 1.32 -0.25 -10.44
CA ALA A 164 0.13 -1.06 -10.29
C ALA A 164 0.17 -1.91 -9.01
N SER A 165 -1.00 -2.10 -8.40
CA SER A 165 -1.23 -3.05 -7.31
C SER A 165 -0.82 -4.46 -7.73
N LEU A 166 -0.22 -5.20 -6.79
CA LEU A 166 0.15 -6.60 -7.00
C LEU A 166 -1.01 -7.56 -6.70
N PHE A 167 -2.09 -7.07 -6.07
CA PHE A 167 -3.08 -7.92 -5.42
C PHE A 167 -4.51 -7.62 -5.86
N THR A 168 -4.77 -6.42 -6.35
CA THR A 168 -6.13 -5.95 -6.61
C THR A 168 -6.21 -5.23 -7.94
N LEU A 169 -7.30 -5.49 -8.64
CA LEU A 169 -7.71 -4.77 -9.85
C LEU A 169 -9.10 -4.19 -9.61
N GLY A 170 -9.51 -3.16 -10.34
CA GLY A 170 -10.80 -2.54 -10.15
C GLY A 170 -11.34 -1.83 -11.37
N LEU A 171 -12.67 -1.77 -11.44
CA LEU A 171 -13.46 -1.07 -12.44
C LEU A 171 -14.44 -0.14 -11.75
N THR A 172 -14.68 1.03 -12.33
CA THR A 172 -15.76 1.92 -11.91
C THR A 172 -16.66 2.21 -13.09
N PHE A 173 -17.96 2.05 -12.89
CA PHE A 173 -18.99 2.26 -13.90
C PHE A 173 -19.74 3.57 -13.67
N ALA A 174 -20.44 4.07 -14.68
CA ALA A 174 -21.27 5.27 -14.54
C ALA A 174 -22.55 5.02 -13.72
N ALA A 175 -22.98 3.76 -13.60
CA ALA A 175 -24.18 3.32 -12.89
C ALA A 175 -23.85 2.23 -11.87
N ASP A 176 -24.77 1.97 -10.95
CA ASP A 176 -24.65 0.85 -10.01
C ASP A 176 -24.67 -0.48 -10.77
N VAL A 177 -23.82 -1.40 -10.37
CA VAL A 177 -23.61 -2.68 -11.04
C VAL A 177 -23.79 -3.86 -10.09
N GLN A 178 -23.77 -5.06 -10.65
CA GLN A 178 -23.80 -6.34 -9.98
C GLN A 178 -22.93 -7.35 -10.73
N LYS A 179 -22.59 -8.44 -10.05
CA LYS A 179 -21.85 -9.56 -10.66
C LYS A 179 -22.67 -10.16 -11.80
N GLY A 180 -22.04 -10.31 -12.97
CA GLY A 180 -22.56 -11.07 -14.07
C GLY A 180 -21.99 -12.49 -14.09
N SER A 181 -21.57 -12.94 -15.27
CA SER A 181 -21.04 -14.29 -15.50
C SER A 181 -19.74 -14.27 -16.29
N GLY A 182 -18.93 -15.32 -16.14
CA GLY A 182 -17.63 -15.41 -16.82
C GLY A 182 -16.48 -15.10 -15.88
N ASN A 183 -15.34 -14.75 -16.46
CA ASN A 183 -14.09 -14.58 -15.74
C ASN A 183 -13.41 -13.24 -16.06
N ILE A 184 -12.57 -12.81 -15.11
CA ILE A 184 -11.50 -11.85 -15.34
C ILE A 184 -10.19 -12.64 -15.36
N SER A 185 -9.41 -12.50 -16.43
CA SER A 185 -8.14 -13.21 -16.59
C SER A 185 -6.98 -12.23 -16.66
N VAL A 186 -5.89 -12.54 -15.96
CA VAL A 186 -4.67 -11.73 -15.96
C VAL A 186 -3.54 -12.52 -16.60
N TYR A 187 -2.82 -11.87 -17.50
CA TYR A 187 -1.72 -12.45 -18.26
C TYR A 187 -0.45 -11.64 -18.06
N LYS A 188 0.68 -12.32 -17.90
CA LYS A 188 2.00 -11.70 -18.15
C LYS A 188 2.08 -11.39 -19.63
N THR A 189 2.48 -10.16 -19.95
CA THR A 189 2.66 -9.72 -21.33
C THR A 189 3.76 -10.51 -22.01
N ASP A 190 4.88 -10.74 -21.31
CA ASP A 190 5.92 -11.62 -21.81
C ASP A 190 5.42 -13.07 -21.89
N GLY A 191 5.51 -13.65 -23.08
CA GLY A 191 5.07 -15.01 -23.36
C GLY A 191 3.55 -15.27 -23.29
N ASN A 192 2.70 -14.25 -23.08
CA ASN A 192 1.24 -14.41 -22.95
C ASN A 192 0.81 -15.47 -21.91
N VAL A 193 1.46 -15.47 -20.75
CA VAL A 193 1.23 -16.49 -19.72
C VAL A 193 0.08 -16.08 -18.82
N LYS A 194 -1.01 -16.85 -18.78
CA LYS A 194 -2.12 -16.63 -17.83
C LYS A 194 -1.64 -16.89 -16.41
N VAL A 195 -1.73 -15.90 -15.53
CA VAL A 195 -1.31 -15.97 -14.12
C VAL A 195 -2.46 -15.93 -13.14
N ALA A 196 -3.63 -15.44 -13.56
CA ALA A 196 -4.85 -15.48 -12.77
C ALA A 196 -6.07 -15.68 -13.65
N GLU A 197 -7.06 -16.38 -13.10
CA GLU A 197 -8.41 -16.51 -13.64
C GLU A 197 -9.36 -16.37 -12.45
N ILE A 198 -10.20 -15.33 -12.49
CA ILE A 198 -11.06 -14.92 -11.39
C ILE A 198 -12.50 -15.10 -11.84
N PRO A 199 -13.22 -16.14 -11.36
CA PRO A 199 -14.63 -16.30 -11.62
C PRO A 199 -15.42 -15.14 -11.02
N VAL A 200 -16.22 -14.45 -11.82
CA VAL A 200 -16.94 -13.25 -11.36
C VAL A 200 -17.96 -13.58 -10.27
N SER A 201 -18.51 -14.80 -10.29
CA SER A 201 -19.39 -15.31 -9.23
C SER A 201 -18.68 -15.56 -7.89
N GLY A 202 -17.35 -15.63 -7.88
CA GLY A 202 -16.54 -15.95 -6.70
C GLY A 202 -16.42 -14.81 -5.69
N ASN A 203 -15.90 -15.13 -4.51
CA ASN A 203 -15.70 -14.18 -3.40
C ASN A 203 -14.54 -13.20 -3.65
N SER A 204 -13.64 -13.52 -4.59
CA SER A 204 -12.57 -12.62 -5.05
C SER A 204 -13.08 -11.39 -5.79
N VAL A 205 -14.37 -11.35 -6.14
CA VAL A 205 -15.00 -10.17 -6.74
C VAL A 205 -15.90 -9.52 -5.70
N ALA A 206 -15.73 -8.23 -5.46
CA ALA A 206 -16.63 -7.43 -4.64
C ALA A 206 -17.23 -6.29 -5.48
N VAL A 207 -18.48 -5.95 -5.19
CA VAL A 207 -19.21 -4.86 -5.84
C VAL A 207 -19.73 -3.94 -4.76
N ASP A 208 -19.44 -2.65 -4.88
CA ASP A 208 -19.92 -1.59 -4.01
C ASP A 208 -20.46 -0.44 -4.86
N GLY A 209 -21.78 -0.42 -5.05
CA GLY A 209 -22.48 0.50 -5.95
C GLY A 209 -21.92 0.41 -7.37
N LYS A 210 -21.13 1.42 -7.75
CA LYS A 210 -20.53 1.58 -9.09
C LYS A 210 -19.16 0.93 -9.24
N SER A 211 -18.54 0.54 -8.13
CA SER A 211 -17.16 0.05 -8.11
C SER A 211 -17.14 -1.46 -7.99
N VAL A 212 -16.27 -2.09 -8.78
CA VAL A 212 -15.98 -3.52 -8.76
C VAL A 212 -14.51 -3.69 -8.45
N SER A 213 -14.19 -4.53 -7.47
CA SER A 213 -12.81 -4.90 -7.15
C SER A 213 -12.59 -6.40 -7.32
N PHE A 214 -11.44 -6.78 -7.89
CA PHE A 214 -11.01 -8.14 -8.09
C PHE A 214 -9.73 -8.40 -7.28
N THR A 215 -9.79 -9.31 -6.32
CA THR A 215 -8.64 -9.74 -5.51
C THR A 215 -7.97 -10.96 -6.13
N LEU A 216 -6.67 -10.85 -6.37
CA LEU A 216 -5.84 -11.91 -6.94
C LEU A 216 -5.49 -12.93 -5.86
N GLY A 217 -5.64 -14.23 -6.17
CA GLY A 217 -5.31 -15.32 -5.24
C GLY A 217 -3.80 -15.50 -5.03
N THR A 218 -3.02 -15.19 -6.07
CA THR A 218 -1.56 -15.11 -6.01
C THR A 218 -1.16 -13.71 -6.44
N PRO A 219 -0.23 -13.05 -5.73
CA PRO A 219 0.25 -11.73 -6.12
C PRO A 219 0.95 -11.75 -7.48
N LEU A 220 0.92 -10.62 -8.17
CA LEU A 220 1.73 -10.39 -9.35
C LEU A 220 3.20 -10.16 -8.95
N ASP A 221 4.12 -10.56 -9.82
CA ASP A 221 5.55 -10.26 -9.67
C ASP A 221 5.80 -8.77 -9.81
N PHE A 222 6.79 -8.25 -9.08
CA PHE A 222 7.28 -6.86 -9.21
C PHE A 222 7.84 -6.55 -10.61
N GLY A 223 7.76 -5.29 -11.01
CA GLY A 223 8.38 -4.74 -12.23
C GLY A 223 7.98 -5.46 -13.52
N THR A 224 6.83 -6.13 -13.53
CA THR A 224 6.42 -7.05 -14.59
C THR A 224 5.19 -6.49 -15.30
N ALA A 225 5.21 -6.55 -16.63
CA ALA A 225 4.10 -6.11 -17.48
C ALA A 225 3.00 -7.18 -17.55
N TYR A 226 1.76 -6.74 -17.38
CA TYR A 226 0.55 -7.55 -17.43
C TYR A 226 -0.52 -6.93 -18.32
N TYR A 227 -1.46 -7.76 -18.77
CA TYR A 227 -2.75 -7.32 -19.31
C TYR A 227 -3.90 -8.13 -18.73
N VAL A 228 -5.09 -7.55 -18.79
CA VAL A 228 -6.33 -8.10 -18.25
C VAL A 228 -7.33 -8.30 -19.38
N LEU A 229 -7.92 -9.48 -19.43
CA LEU A 229 -9.10 -9.78 -20.22
C LEU A 229 -10.30 -9.93 -19.31
N ALA A 230 -11.45 -9.47 -19.75
CA ALA A 230 -12.72 -9.61 -19.05
C ALA A 230 -13.76 -10.13 -20.03
N ASP A 231 -14.43 -11.21 -19.69
CA ASP A 231 -15.50 -11.75 -20.54
C ASP A 231 -16.64 -10.73 -20.69
N ALA A 232 -17.24 -10.68 -21.88
CA ALA A 232 -18.47 -9.92 -22.09
C ALA A 232 -19.57 -10.44 -21.15
N GLY A 233 -20.29 -9.54 -20.48
CA GLY A 233 -21.28 -9.89 -19.47
C GLY A 233 -20.70 -10.29 -18.11
N SER A 234 -19.38 -10.14 -17.90
CA SER A 234 -18.74 -10.29 -16.59
C SER A 234 -19.39 -9.41 -15.53
N ILE A 235 -19.75 -8.17 -15.88
CA ILE A 235 -20.48 -7.24 -15.02
C ILE A 235 -21.81 -6.88 -15.66
N THR A 236 -22.88 -6.75 -14.87
CA THR A 236 -24.21 -6.34 -15.33
C THR A 236 -24.80 -5.28 -14.40
N ASP A 237 -25.87 -4.59 -14.80
CA ASP A 237 -26.69 -3.78 -13.89
C ASP A 237 -28.02 -4.49 -13.57
N ALA A 238 -28.82 -3.89 -12.68
CA ALA A 238 -30.16 -4.40 -12.35
C ALA A 238 -31.14 -4.39 -13.53
N GLY A 239 -30.88 -3.58 -14.56
CA GLY A 239 -31.66 -3.49 -15.79
C GLY A 239 -31.28 -4.54 -16.85
N GLY A 240 -30.23 -5.33 -16.61
CA GLY A 240 -29.73 -6.35 -17.52
C GLY A 240 -28.78 -5.83 -18.59
N LYS A 241 -28.32 -4.58 -18.52
CA LYS A 241 -27.21 -4.12 -19.37
C LYS A 241 -25.93 -4.82 -18.95
N ALA A 242 -25.07 -5.12 -19.92
CA ALA A 242 -23.86 -5.90 -19.72
C ALA A 242 -22.61 -5.08 -20.07
N PHE A 243 -21.54 -5.29 -19.32
CA PHE A 243 -20.21 -4.81 -19.67
C PHE A 243 -19.71 -5.58 -20.90
N GLU A 244 -19.22 -4.88 -21.91
CA GLU A 244 -18.79 -5.47 -23.18
C GLU A 244 -17.50 -6.31 -23.05
N GLY A 245 -16.77 -6.13 -21.96
CA GLY A 245 -15.56 -6.89 -21.63
C GLY A 245 -14.27 -6.22 -22.11
N PHE A 246 -13.16 -6.90 -21.86
CA PHE A 246 -11.85 -6.56 -22.41
C PHE A 246 -11.37 -7.75 -23.24
N LEU A 247 -11.44 -7.61 -24.56
CA LEU A 247 -11.27 -8.73 -25.48
C LEU A 247 -9.87 -8.80 -26.09
N THR A 248 -9.03 -7.78 -25.85
CA THR A 248 -7.67 -7.70 -26.40
C THR A 248 -6.66 -7.27 -25.34
N PRO A 249 -5.36 -7.65 -25.47
CA PRO A 249 -4.31 -7.21 -24.55
C PRO A 249 -4.12 -5.69 -24.48
N ALA A 250 -4.54 -4.95 -25.51
CA ALA A 250 -4.42 -3.49 -25.54
C ALA A 250 -5.45 -2.80 -24.64
N SER A 251 -6.60 -3.44 -24.36
CA SER A 251 -7.72 -2.80 -23.66
C SER A 251 -7.37 -2.44 -22.20
N TRP A 252 -6.68 -3.32 -21.48
CA TRP A 252 -6.22 -3.03 -20.12
C TRP A 252 -4.87 -3.70 -19.85
N SER A 253 -3.79 -2.92 -19.91
CA SER A 253 -2.43 -3.36 -19.62
C SER A 253 -1.75 -2.42 -18.64
N PHE A 254 -0.82 -2.93 -17.83
CA PHE A 254 -0.07 -2.16 -16.84
C PHE A 254 1.24 -2.88 -16.47
N THR A 255 2.09 -2.21 -15.72
CA THR A 255 3.31 -2.79 -15.12
C THR A 255 3.23 -2.62 -13.60
N THR A 256 3.49 -3.70 -12.87
CA THR A 256 3.58 -3.67 -11.40
C THR A 256 4.75 -2.81 -10.94
N THR A 257 4.65 -2.23 -9.74
CA THR A 257 5.76 -1.50 -9.11
C THR A 257 7.05 -2.33 -9.15
N SER A 258 8.20 -1.69 -9.36
CA SER A 258 9.51 -2.36 -9.29
C SER A 258 9.90 -2.78 -7.87
N GLY A 259 9.09 -2.39 -6.88
CA GLY A 259 9.43 -2.49 -5.47
C GLY A 259 10.39 -1.38 -5.05
N SER A 260 10.48 -1.19 -3.74
CA SER A 260 11.26 -0.16 -3.07
C SER A 260 12.78 -0.42 -3.08
N GLY A 261 13.19 -1.64 -3.41
CA GLY A 261 14.60 -2.07 -3.44
C GLY A 261 15.31 -2.05 -2.08
N ASN A 262 14.58 -1.84 -0.99
CA ASN A 262 15.13 -1.71 0.36
C ASN A 262 14.48 -2.69 1.34
N SER A 263 14.99 -2.73 2.58
CA SER A 263 14.53 -3.69 3.59
C SER A 263 13.20 -3.34 4.26
N LEU A 264 12.66 -2.13 4.10
CA LEU A 264 11.32 -1.76 4.56
C LEU A 264 10.32 -2.32 3.55
N LEU A 265 9.67 -3.42 3.94
CA LEU A 265 8.76 -4.15 3.08
C LEU A 265 7.37 -3.56 3.05
N VAL A 266 6.86 -3.18 4.23
CA VAL A 266 5.53 -2.61 4.40
C VAL A 266 5.65 -1.42 5.34
N TYR A 267 5.00 -0.32 5.00
CA TYR A 267 4.76 0.78 5.91
C TYR A 267 3.33 1.28 5.74
N LEU A 268 2.49 1.02 6.73
CA LEU A 268 1.14 1.56 6.85
C LEU A 268 1.20 2.73 7.85
N PRO A 269 1.11 3.99 7.39
CA PRO A 269 1.04 5.12 8.31
C PRO A 269 -0.23 5.06 9.16
N MET A 270 -1.31 4.47 8.66
CA MET A 270 -2.60 4.35 9.36
C MET A 270 -3.26 5.68 9.73
N ASP A 271 -2.93 6.77 9.03
CA ASP A 271 -3.55 8.08 9.25
C ASP A 271 -4.95 8.19 8.59
N ASN A 272 -5.11 7.62 7.40
CA ASN A 272 -6.28 7.85 6.55
C ASN A 272 -6.87 6.59 5.94
N ASP A 273 -6.02 5.58 5.71
CA ASP A 273 -6.38 4.33 5.09
C ASP A 273 -5.39 3.22 5.50
N LEU A 274 -5.54 2.07 4.86
CA LEU A 274 -4.71 0.88 5.04
C LEU A 274 -3.62 0.76 3.94
N SER A 275 -3.29 1.85 3.25
CA SER A 275 -2.36 1.83 2.11
C SER A 275 -0.90 1.70 2.57
N ASP A 276 -0.11 0.94 1.82
CA ASP A 276 1.33 0.79 2.00
C ASP A 276 2.09 1.87 1.23
N VAL A 277 2.78 2.72 1.97
CA VAL A 277 3.59 3.82 1.43
C VAL A 277 5.08 3.47 1.30
N SER A 278 5.47 2.22 1.54
CA SER A 278 6.86 1.76 1.35
C SER A 278 7.33 1.81 -0.11
N GLY A 279 6.38 1.91 -1.06
CA GLY A 279 6.62 1.78 -2.50
C GLY A 279 6.49 0.33 -3.01
N ASN A 280 6.25 -0.64 -2.12
CA ASN A 280 6.03 -2.04 -2.50
C ASN A 280 4.55 -2.40 -2.70
N ARG A 281 3.61 -1.54 -2.29
CA ARG A 281 2.15 -1.69 -2.48
C ARG A 281 1.56 -2.94 -1.82
N PHE A 282 2.06 -3.34 -0.66
CA PHE A 282 1.44 -4.32 0.23
C PHE A 282 0.27 -3.72 1.02
N ASP A 283 -0.65 -3.04 0.32
CA ASP A 283 -1.80 -2.38 0.91
C ASP A 283 -2.60 -3.39 1.75
N ALA A 284 -2.85 -3.06 3.02
CA ALA A 284 -3.69 -3.90 3.85
C ALA A 284 -5.17 -3.73 3.47
N MET A 285 -5.97 -4.73 3.79
CA MET A 285 -7.40 -4.74 3.49
C MET A 285 -8.20 -4.97 4.76
N GLN A 286 -9.46 -4.53 4.74
CA GLN A 286 -10.42 -4.94 5.75
C GLN A 286 -10.47 -6.47 5.82
N GLY A 287 -10.42 -7.02 7.04
CA GLY A 287 -10.53 -8.44 7.27
C GLY A 287 -11.80 -9.02 6.64
N PRO A 288 -11.72 -10.11 5.85
CA PRO A 288 -12.85 -10.62 5.08
C PRO A 288 -14.02 -11.13 5.94
N THR A 289 -13.77 -11.48 7.20
CA THR A 289 -14.80 -11.94 8.15
C THR A 289 -15.10 -10.90 9.24
N ALA A 290 -14.59 -9.67 9.09
CA ALA A 290 -14.79 -8.61 10.06
C ALA A 290 -16.27 -8.20 10.15
N SER A 291 -16.76 -8.01 11.37
CA SER A 291 -18.12 -7.55 11.63
C SER A 291 -18.21 -6.02 11.81
N ALA A 292 -17.07 -5.36 11.92
CA ALA A 292 -16.94 -3.91 11.96
C ALA A 292 -15.78 -3.44 11.06
N LYS A 293 -15.85 -2.21 10.58
CA LYS A 293 -14.79 -1.61 9.75
C LYS A 293 -13.67 -1.07 10.63
N VAL A 294 -12.44 -1.15 10.14
CA VAL A 294 -11.35 -0.29 10.63
C VAL A 294 -11.70 1.14 10.24
N THR A 295 -11.61 2.06 11.21
CA THR A 295 -11.92 3.47 11.00
C THR A 295 -10.71 4.33 11.34
N PHE A 296 -10.71 5.61 10.93
CA PHE A 296 -9.57 6.50 11.14
C PHE A 296 -10.02 7.73 11.91
N VAL A 297 -9.43 7.94 13.09
CA VAL A 297 -9.85 8.98 14.05
C VAL A 297 -8.68 9.87 14.42
N THR A 298 -8.97 11.00 15.07
CA THR A 298 -7.95 11.87 15.64
C THR A 298 -7.76 11.54 17.12
N ASP A 299 -6.61 10.96 17.48
CA ASP A 299 -6.12 10.81 18.85
C ASP A 299 -5.37 12.08 19.29
N ALA A 300 -5.46 12.39 20.59
CA ALA A 300 -4.90 13.62 21.16
C ALA A 300 -3.36 13.67 21.15
N HIS A 301 -2.68 12.51 21.10
CA HIS A 301 -1.21 12.43 21.15
C HIS A 301 -0.64 12.11 19.77
N ARG A 302 -1.20 11.11 19.08
CA ARG A 302 -0.65 10.64 17.80
C ARG A 302 -1.30 11.23 16.55
N GLY A 303 -2.28 12.13 16.72
CA GLY A 303 -2.98 12.73 15.59
C GLY A 303 -3.88 11.71 14.89
N ARG A 304 -3.80 11.61 13.57
CA ARG A 304 -4.60 10.63 12.83
C ARG A 304 -4.08 9.22 13.08
N VAL A 305 -4.97 8.27 13.39
CA VAL A 305 -4.62 6.87 13.69
C VAL A 305 -5.74 5.91 13.25
N ALA A 306 -5.41 4.64 13.07
CA ALA A 306 -6.41 3.60 12.86
C ALA A 306 -7.05 3.19 14.20
N SER A 307 -8.37 3.22 14.23
CA SER A 307 -9.21 2.72 15.32
C SER A 307 -9.81 1.38 14.94
N PHE A 308 -9.48 0.38 15.75
CA PHE A 308 -10.01 -0.96 15.67
C PHE A 308 -11.08 -1.12 16.73
N ALA A 309 -12.34 -1.05 16.33
CA ALA A 309 -13.47 -1.38 17.18
C ALA A 309 -13.61 -2.91 17.33
N ALA A 310 -14.41 -3.34 18.31
CA ALA A 310 -14.79 -4.73 18.49
C ALA A 310 -15.25 -5.37 17.17
N GLY A 311 -14.60 -6.47 16.77
CA GLY A 311 -14.91 -7.21 15.54
C GLY A 311 -14.35 -6.62 14.25
N SER A 312 -13.53 -5.57 14.33
CA SER A 312 -12.74 -5.06 13.20
C SER A 312 -11.31 -5.58 13.24
N TYR A 313 -10.75 -5.85 12.06
CA TYR A 313 -9.35 -6.22 11.90
C TYR A 313 -8.92 -5.94 10.45
N ALA A 314 -7.62 -5.87 10.21
CA ALA A 314 -7.03 -5.72 8.88
C ALA A 314 -6.15 -6.92 8.55
N VAL A 315 -5.93 -7.17 7.26
CA VAL A 315 -5.04 -8.22 6.76
C VAL A 315 -4.05 -7.64 5.77
N LEU A 316 -2.77 -8.00 5.90
CA LEU A 316 -1.83 -7.82 4.81
C LEU A 316 -2.11 -8.84 3.71
N PRO A 317 -1.81 -8.51 2.46
CA PRO A 317 -1.99 -9.46 1.39
C PRO A 317 -0.98 -10.61 1.50
N LYS A 318 -1.39 -11.78 1.03
CA LYS A 318 -0.57 -12.99 1.09
C LYS A 318 0.58 -12.90 0.08
N HIS A 319 1.83 -12.94 0.53
CA HIS A 319 3.01 -12.90 -0.35
C HIS A 319 4.21 -13.60 0.29
N ASN A 320 5.13 -14.14 -0.51
CA ASN A 320 6.29 -14.88 0.01
C ASN A 320 7.22 -14.01 0.88
N LEU A 321 7.36 -12.73 0.56
CA LEU A 321 8.10 -11.77 1.41
C LEU A 321 7.43 -11.52 2.78
N LEU A 322 6.15 -11.85 2.92
CA LEU A 322 5.38 -11.83 4.18
C LEU A 322 5.22 -13.24 4.78
N ARG A 323 6.10 -14.18 4.40
CA ARG A 323 6.11 -15.57 4.89
C ARG A 323 7.54 -15.95 5.33
N PRO A 324 8.08 -15.30 6.38
CA PRO A 324 9.47 -15.49 6.77
C PRO A 324 9.75 -16.96 7.13
N GLY A 325 10.78 -17.52 6.51
CA GLY A 325 11.31 -18.84 6.81
C GLY A 325 12.29 -18.84 7.99
N LEU A 326 12.81 -20.02 8.35
CA LEU A 326 13.82 -20.15 9.42
C LEU A 326 15.23 -19.69 9.01
N THR A 327 15.40 -19.23 7.78
CA THR A 327 16.66 -18.69 7.26
C THR A 327 16.64 -17.18 7.12
N GLU A 328 15.48 -16.56 7.30
CA GLU A 328 15.25 -15.14 7.04
C GLU A 328 15.05 -14.40 8.35
N SER A 329 15.83 -13.35 8.56
CA SER A 329 15.56 -12.40 9.63
C SER A 329 14.46 -11.44 9.20
N PHE A 330 13.58 -11.09 10.13
CA PHE A 330 12.56 -10.07 9.89
C PHE A 330 12.30 -9.28 11.16
N SER A 331 11.74 -8.09 10.99
CA SER A 331 11.27 -7.29 12.12
C SER A 331 9.90 -6.72 11.82
N VAL A 332 9.09 -6.55 12.87
CA VAL A 332 7.81 -5.86 12.79
C VAL A 332 7.78 -4.80 13.87
N SER A 333 7.40 -3.57 13.52
CA SER A 333 7.31 -2.44 14.45
C SER A 333 5.99 -1.73 14.26
N PHE A 334 5.31 -1.37 15.35
CA PHE A 334 4.08 -0.59 15.29
C PHE A 334 3.81 0.08 16.63
N TRP A 335 3.03 1.15 16.60
CA TRP A 335 2.48 1.77 17.79
C TRP A 335 1.11 1.19 18.08
N ILE A 336 0.82 0.96 19.35
CA ILE A 336 -0.46 0.42 19.81
C ILE A 336 -0.91 1.14 21.08
N LYS A 337 -2.22 1.31 21.21
CA LYS A 337 -2.88 1.73 22.45
C LYS A 337 -4.13 0.90 22.67
N LEU A 338 -4.22 0.24 23.82
CA LEU A 338 -5.38 -0.57 24.19
C LEU A 338 -5.58 -0.59 25.71
N ALA A 339 -6.84 -0.71 26.12
CA ALA A 339 -7.19 -0.94 27.51
C ALA A 339 -7.02 -2.42 27.90
N ALA A 340 -6.78 -2.70 29.17
CA ALA A 340 -6.75 -4.05 29.69
C ALA A 340 -8.08 -4.78 29.46
N ILE A 341 -7.99 -6.00 28.92
CA ILE A 341 -9.12 -6.90 28.70
C ILE A 341 -8.74 -8.32 29.19
N GLY A 342 -9.75 -9.17 29.40
CA GLY A 342 -9.55 -10.54 29.87
C GLY A 342 -8.92 -11.45 28.82
N SER A 343 -8.44 -12.62 29.28
CA SER A 343 -7.83 -13.66 28.44
C SER A 343 -6.60 -13.15 27.68
N ASP A 344 -6.51 -13.50 26.41
CA ASP A 344 -5.35 -13.40 25.55
C ASP A 344 -5.70 -13.02 24.11
N PRO A 345 -6.50 -11.96 23.88
CA PRO A 345 -6.79 -11.51 22.53
C PRO A 345 -5.54 -11.17 21.73
N CYS A 346 -5.53 -11.60 20.47
CA CYS A 346 -4.46 -11.36 19.51
C CYS A 346 -4.61 -9.96 18.90
N PHE A 347 -3.53 -9.19 18.86
CA PHE A 347 -3.50 -7.89 18.17
C PHE A 347 -2.58 -7.88 16.95
N PHE A 348 -1.75 -8.91 16.76
CA PHE A 348 -0.98 -9.10 15.54
C PHE A 348 -0.56 -10.57 15.38
N GLY A 349 -0.78 -11.18 14.22
CA GLY A 349 -0.47 -12.59 14.06
C GLY A 349 -0.69 -13.16 12.67
N ASN A 350 -0.29 -14.41 12.47
CA ASN A 350 -0.56 -15.20 11.25
C ASN A 350 -0.80 -16.69 11.56
N SER A 351 -1.20 -16.98 12.80
CA SER A 351 -1.43 -18.32 13.31
C SER A 351 -2.88 -18.47 13.73
N ASP A 352 -3.43 -19.67 13.67
CA ASP A 352 -4.66 -20.01 14.38
C ASP A 352 -4.35 -20.13 15.88
N TRP A 353 -4.83 -19.17 16.68
CA TRP A 353 -4.45 -19.09 18.10
C TRP A 353 -5.23 -20.04 19.02
N ASP A 354 -6.24 -20.78 18.52
CA ASP A 354 -6.96 -21.78 19.31
C ASP A 354 -6.04 -22.88 19.88
N SER A 355 -4.82 -23.01 19.35
CA SER A 355 -3.74 -23.76 19.97
C SER A 355 -2.39 -23.07 19.80
N GLY A 356 -1.67 -22.88 20.91
CA GLY A 356 -0.31 -22.33 20.87
C GLY A 356 0.69 -23.19 20.09
N GLY A 357 0.36 -24.44 19.74
CA GLY A 357 1.21 -25.31 18.92
C GLY A 357 0.99 -25.16 17.40
N ASN A 358 -0.03 -24.41 16.97
CA ASN A 358 -0.30 -24.21 15.54
C ASN A 358 0.85 -23.41 14.89
N PRO A 359 1.20 -23.60 13.61
CA PRO A 359 2.32 -22.88 12.99
C PRO A 359 2.07 -21.38 12.88
N GLY A 360 3.15 -20.60 12.85
CA GLY A 360 3.11 -19.14 12.77
C GLY A 360 3.34 -18.45 14.12
N PHE A 361 3.08 -17.14 14.14
CA PHE A 361 3.27 -16.29 15.30
C PHE A 361 2.01 -15.59 15.75
N ILE A 362 1.99 -15.25 17.04
CA ILE A 362 0.94 -14.49 17.71
C ILE A 362 1.58 -13.47 18.64
N PHE A 363 1.02 -12.26 18.64
CA PHE A 363 1.23 -11.25 19.65
C PHE A 363 -0.12 -10.91 20.26
N ALA A 364 -0.21 -11.13 21.56
CA ALA A 364 -1.46 -11.07 22.30
C ALA A 364 -1.23 -10.48 23.68
N THR A 365 -2.30 -10.00 24.29
CA THR A 365 -2.29 -9.84 25.76
C THR A 365 -2.29 -11.23 26.42
N ASP A 366 -2.00 -11.33 27.71
CA ASP A 366 -2.03 -12.58 28.48
C ASP A 366 -2.42 -12.28 29.93
N GLY A 367 -3.73 -12.20 30.18
CA GLY A 367 -4.27 -11.83 31.49
C GLY A 367 -4.00 -10.37 31.87
N ALA A 368 -4.16 -9.45 30.91
CA ALA A 368 -3.85 -8.02 31.08
C ALA A 368 -4.55 -7.38 32.29
N LEU A 369 -5.79 -7.78 32.63
CA LEU A 369 -6.50 -7.28 33.81
C LEU A 369 -5.77 -7.52 35.14
N THR A 370 -4.83 -8.47 35.18
CA THR A 370 -4.04 -8.82 36.38
C THR A 370 -2.57 -8.42 36.27
N TYR A 371 -2.23 -7.66 35.23
CA TYR A 371 -0.86 -7.24 34.94
C TYR A 371 -0.74 -5.73 34.76
N THR A 372 -0.32 -5.06 35.82
CA THR A 372 -0.09 -3.60 35.84
C THR A 372 1.39 -3.25 35.73
N GLY A 373 2.22 -4.16 35.22
CA GLY A 373 3.67 -4.00 35.07
C GLY A 373 4.50 -4.79 36.09
N PRO A 374 5.79 -4.42 36.29
CA PRO A 374 6.71 -5.14 37.15
C PRO A 374 6.17 -5.38 38.57
N GLY A 375 6.28 -6.62 39.05
CA GLY A 375 5.76 -7.07 40.34
C GLY A 375 4.33 -7.62 40.32
N SER A 376 3.63 -7.57 39.19
CA SER A 376 2.29 -8.15 39.04
C SER A 376 2.31 -9.68 38.97
N THR A 377 1.20 -10.32 39.35
CA THR A 377 1.04 -11.79 39.30
C THR A 377 0.53 -12.32 37.96
N GLY A 378 -0.03 -11.46 37.11
CA GLY A 378 -0.46 -11.80 35.75
C GLY A 378 0.70 -12.08 34.79
N ARG A 379 0.41 -12.57 33.59
CA ARG A 379 1.43 -12.81 32.55
C ARG A 379 1.71 -11.59 31.67
N GLY A 380 0.73 -10.69 31.55
CA GLY A 380 0.84 -9.40 30.88
C GLY A 380 0.48 -9.48 29.42
N TRP A 381 1.50 -9.69 28.60
CA TRP A 381 1.38 -9.85 27.16
C TRP A 381 2.45 -10.83 26.70
N LEU A 382 2.19 -11.45 25.55
CA LEU A 382 3.01 -12.52 25.04
C LEU A 382 3.31 -12.32 23.56
N GLY A 383 4.44 -12.88 23.17
CA GLY A 383 4.67 -13.34 21.83
C GLY A 383 4.71 -14.86 21.84
N LYS A 384 4.29 -15.47 20.74
CA LYS A 384 4.54 -16.88 20.45
C LYS A 384 5.09 -17.01 19.03
N LEU A 385 6.11 -17.85 18.87
CA LEU A 385 6.56 -18.37 17.58
C LEU A 385 6.41 -19.89 17.62
N ALA A 386 5.82 -20.49 16.59
CA ALA A 386 5.86 -21.93 16.38
C ALA A 386 6.11 -22.24 14.91
N GLY A 387 6.90 -23.27 14.66
CA GLY A 387 7.09 -23.81 13.31
C GLY A 387 5.99 -24.81 12.93
N ASP A 388 6.20 -25.58 11.86
CA ASP A 388 5.25 -26.60 11.38
C ASP A 388 4.85 -27.62 12.47
N ALA A 389 3.71 -28.29 12.29
CA ALA A 389 2.95 -29.15 13.23
C ALA A 389 3.73 -30.20 14.09
N GLY A 390 4.64 -29.74 14.94
CA GLY A 390 5.49 -30.54 15.84
C GLY A 390 5.04 -30.52 17.31
N GLY A 391 3.84 -29.98 17.59
CA GLY A 391 3.32 -29.81 18.94
C GLY A 391 4.10 -28.81 19.79
N GLU A 392 3.86 -28.78 21.10
CA GLU A 392 4.47 -27.79 22.02
C GLU A 392 6.01 -27.81 22.06
N SER A 393 6.63 -28.90 21.60
CA SER A 393 8.08 -29.03 21.48
C SER A 393 8.70 -28.16 20.37
N ASN A 394 7.86 -27.56 19.52
CA ASN A 394 8.23 -26.71 18.39
C ASN A 394 7.70 -25.28 18.55
N ARG A 395 7.73 -24.76 19.77
CA ARG A 395 7.17 -23.46 20.15
C ARG A 395 8.12 -22.71 21.06
N ILE A 396 8.27 -21.42 20.84
CA ILE A 396 8.93 -20.48 21.74
C ILE A 396 7.90 -19.44 22.18
N ASN A 397 7.81 -19.22 23.49
CA ASN A 397 6.99 -18.17 24.07
C ASN A 397 7.90 -17.10 24.67
N TRP A 398 7.52 -15.85 24.47
CA TRP A 398 8.03 -14.72 25.21
C TRP A 398 6.86 -14.16 26.02
N ARG A 399 7.06 -13.86 27.30
CA ARG A 399 6.05 -13.27 28.18
C ARG A 399 6.62 -12.15 29.01
N ALA A 400 5.85 -11.08 29.13
CA ALA A 400 6.25 -9.87 29.85
C ALA A 400 6.64 -10.12 31.30
N ASN A 401 5.93 -11.02 32.00
CA ASN A 401 6.21 -11.33 33.40
C ASN A 401 7.45 -12.21 33.64
N GLU A 402 8.00 -12.81 32.58
CA GLU A 402 9.10 -13.77 32.65
C GLU A 402 10.45 -13.14 32.22
N THR A 403 10.48 -11.90 31.75
CA THR A 403 11.72 -11.20 31.37
C THR A 403 12.49 -10.66 32.58
N THR A 404 13.78 -10.35 32.38
CA THR A 404 14.63 -9.71 33.41
C THR A 404 15.35 -8.48 32.83
N PRO A 405 14.96 -7.24 33.22
CA PRO A 405 13.85 -6.91 34.10
C PRO A 405 12.49 -7.28 33.49
N GLN A 406 11.48 -7.40 34.35
CA GLN A 406 10.11 -7.64 33.94
C GLN A 406 9.62 -6.51 33.01
N ALA A 407 8.96 -6.85 31.91
CA ALA A 407 8.51 -5.85 30.94
C ALA A 407 7.32 -5.03 31.48
N PRO A 408 7.15 -3.76 31.09
CA PRO A 408 5.97 -2.97 31.43
C PRO A 408 4.66 -3.59 30.95
N ALA A 409 3.55 -3.12 31.51
CA ALA A 409 2.23 -3.41 30.97
C ALA A 409 2.11 -2.81 29.57
N LEU A 410 1.45 -3.54 28.67
CA LEU A 410 1.14 -3.04 27.32
C LEU A 410 -0.27 -2.47 27.23
N ALA A 411 -1.21 -3.06 27.97
CA ALA A 411 -2.64 -2.74 27.91
C ALA A 411 -3.04 -1.84 29.08
N ASP A 412 -2.43 -0.66 29.18
CA ASP A 412 -2.65 0.33 30.24
C ASP A 412 -3.33 1.62 29.73
N ASP A 413 -3.90 1.56 28.53
CA ASP A 413 -4.50 2.69 27.81
C ASP A 413 -3.52 3.84 27.50
N GLN A 414 -2.21 3.55 27.43
CA GLN A 414 -1.19 4.45 26.89
C GLN A 414 -0.67 3.97 25.52
N TRP A 415 -0.02 4.88 24.80
CA TRP A 415 0.66 4.55 23.55
C TRP A 415 2.00 3.90 23.81
N HIS A 416 2.22 2.73 23.23
CA HIS A 416 3.49 2.03 23.26
C HIS A 416 3.94 1.67 21.85
N MET A 417 5.26 1.74 21.62
CA MET A 417 5.85 1.17 20.42
C MET A 417 6.34 -0.26 20.72
N ILE A 418 5.80 -1.24 20.01
CA ILE A 418 6.32 -2.61 20.03
C ILE A 418 7.24 -2.78 18.83
N THR A 419 8.42 -3.37 19.05
CA THR A 419 9.23 -3.90 17.95
C THR A 419 9.63 -5.34 18.24
N ILE A 420 9.31 -6.20 17.29
CA ILE A 420 9.66 -7.62 17.29
C ILE A 420 10.82 -7.80 16.33
N VAL A 421 11.90 -8.43 16.79
CA VAL A 421 13.07 -8.71 15.96
C VAL A 421 13.38 -10.21 16.02
N VAL A 422 13.18 -10.89 14.90
CA VAL A 422 13.61 -12.28 14.69
C VAL A 422 14.93 -12.23 13.93
N ASP A 423 16.02 -12.55 14.62
CA ASP A 423 17.37 -12.58 14.07
C ASP A 423 17.84 -14.01 13.87
N GLN A 424 17.71 -14.51 12.64
CA GLN A 424 18.16 -15.84 12.26
C GLN A 424 19.68 -15.97 12.14
N SER A 425 20.43 -14.86 12.11
CA SER A 425 21.90 -14.87 12.09
C SER A 425 22.47 -15.11 13.48
N LEU A 426 21.87 -14.49 14.51
CA LEU A 426 22.24 -14.67 15.91
C LEU A 426 21.42 -15.75 16.61
N LYS A 427 20.39 -16.30 15.95
CA LYS A 427 19.40 -17.22 16.52
C LYS A 427 18.69 -16.65 17.75
N ARG A 428 18.37 -15.35 17.68
CA ARG A 428 17.73 -14.61 18.77
C ARG A 428 16.37 -14.09 18.37
N TRP A 429 15.49 -14.04 19.36
CA TRP A 429 14.22 -13.34 19.26
C TRP A 429 14.13 -12.29 20.35
N ASN A 430 14.11 -11.03 19.93
CA ASN A 430 14.09 -9.89 20.81
C ASN A 430 12.76 -9.16 20.71
N MET A 431 12.23 -8.81 21.88
CA MET A 431 11.05 -7.98 22.03
C MET A 431 11.47 -6.63 22.59
N TYR A 432 11.04 -5.55 21.94
CA TYR A 432 11.25 -4.20 22.40
C TYR A 432 9.91 -3.55 22.73
N LEU A 433 9.90 -2.78 23.83
CA LEU A 433 8.83 -1.87 24.17
C LEU A 433 9.45 -0.48 24.37
N ASP A 434 8.91 0.51 23.66
CA ASP A 434 9.34 1.91 23.75
C ASP A 434 10.85 2.10 23.53
N GLY A 435 11.38 1.39 22.53
CA GLY A 435 12.80 1.43 22.17
C GLY A 435 13.72 0.61 23.09
N ASN A 436 13.21 -0.01 24.15
CA ASN A 436 13.99 -0.79 25.12
C ASN A 436 13.77 -2.30 24.94
N VAL A 437 14.84 -3.08 24.95
CA VAL A 437 14.76 -4.55 24.83
C VAL A 437 14.41 -5.21 26.16
N TYR A 438 13.58 -6.24 26.12
CA TYR A 438 13.22 -7.07 27.28
C TYR A 438 13.48 -8.54 26.96
N GLU A 439 14.52 -9.10 27.57
CA GLU A 439 15.05 -10.42 27.24
C GLU A 439 14.90 -11.41 28.41
N TYR A 440 15.01 -12.70 28.10
CA TYR A 440 15.17 -13.77 29.08
C TYR A 440 16.65 -13.97 29.42
N ALA A 441 16.92 -14.49 30.61
CA ALA A 441 18.24 -14.98 31.00
C ALA A 441 18.13 -16.48 31.36
N PRO A 442 18.61 -17.41 30.51
CA PRO A 442 19.29 -17.19 29.22
C PRO A 442 18.34 -16.74 28.09
N PRO A 443 18.87 -16.13 26.99
CA PRO A 443 18.05 -15.70 25.86
C PRO A 443 17.30 -16.83 25.17
N LEU A 444 16.18 -16.49 24.53
CA LEU A 444 15.40 -17.42 23.71
C LEU A 444 16.17 -17.80 22.44
N ASP A 445 16.37 -19.10 22.23
CA ASP A 445 17.12 -19.66 21.10
C ASP A 445 16.18 -20.13 19.98
N LEU A 446 16.28 -19.48 18.81
CA LEU A 446 15.49 -19.80 17.62
C LEU A 446 15.79 -21.19 17.03
N ASN A 447 16.90 -21.84 17.38
CA ASN A 447 17.18 -23.21 16.95
C ASN A 447 16.16 -24.24 17.46
N ASN A 448 15.36 -23.87 18.46
CA ASN A 448 14.26 -24.70 18.95
C ASN A 448 13.09 -24.78 17.96
N LEU A 449 13.01 -23.90 16.96
CA LEU A 449 11.97 -23.90 15.94
C LEU A 449 12.35 -24.78 14.75
N LYS A 450 11.35 -25.49 14.22
CA LYS A 450 11.43 -26.42 13.09
C LYS A 450 10.32 -26.09 12.10
N GLY A 451 10.67 -25.81 10.84
CA GLY A 451 9.70 -25.37 9.84
C GLY A 451 9.40 -23.85 9.90
N PRO A 452 8.78 -23.30 8.85
CA PRO A 452 8.61 -21.87 8.66
C PRO A 452 7.71 -21.21 9.72
N LEU A 453 7.76 -19.87 9.81
CA LEU A 453 6.97 -19.08 10.76
C LEU A 453 5.62 -18.64 10.17
N TRP A 454 5.01 -19.53 9.41
CA TRP A 454 3.68 -19.38 8.81
C TRP A 454 3.08 -20.77 8.56
N ASP A 455 1.76 -20.84 8.45
CA ASP A 455 1.04 -22.10 8.24
C ASP A 455 1.02 -22.47 6.75
N SER A 456 1.77 -23.49 6.35
CA SER A 456 1.82 -23.93 4.94
C SER A 456 0.58 -24.63 4.42
N VAL A 457 -0.34 -25.02 5.31
CA VAL A 457 -1.59 -25.71 4.97
C VAL A 457 -2.73 -24.72 4.83
N ASN A 458 -2.93 -23.86 5.83
CA ASN A 458 -4.01 -22.87 5.85
C ASN A 458 -3.62 -21.53 5.23
N ASP A 459 -2.31 -21.25 5.17
CA ASP A 459 -1.72 -20.07 4.53
C ASP A 459 -2.32 -18.75 5.05
N TYR A 460 -2.48 -18.62 6.37
CA TYR A 460 -3.08 -17.44 6.97
C TYR A 460 -2.23 -16.17 6.67
N PRO A 461 -2.89 -15.03 6.34
CA PRO A 461 -2.19 -13.76 6.15
C PRO A 461 -1.69 -13.21 7.49
N PHE A 462 -0.83 -12.19 7.43
CA PHE A 462 -0.61 -11.35 8.61
C PHE A 462 -1.90 -10.56 8.88
N THR A 463 -2.34 -10.61 10.12
CA THR A 463 -3.56 -9.99 10.62
C THR A 463 -3.19 -8.96 11.66
N ILE A 464 -3.84 -7.81 11.61
CA ILE A 464 -3.71 -6.71 12.56
C ILE A 464 -5.04 -6.64 13.28
N TRP A 465 -5.00 -6.76 14.61
CA TRP A 465 -6.15 -6.81 15.52
C TRP A 465 -6.93 -8.13 15.60
N GLU A 466 -6.40 -9.20 15.04
CA GLU A 466 -6.98 -10.55 15.11
C GLU A 466 -5.88 -11.61 14.97
N ASP A 467 -6.23 -12.88 15.13
CA ASP A 467 -5.39 -14.01 14.73
C ASP A 467 -5.53 -14.36 13.23
N GLY A 468 -4.76 -15.34 12.76
CA GLY A 468 -4.74 -15.76 11.36
C GLY A 468 -6.11 -16.17 10.79
N THR A 469 -7.01 -16.67 11.64
CA THR A 469 -8.35 -17.13 11.23
C THR A 469 -9.32 -15.97 10.98
N GLY A 470 -9.06 -14.80 11.58
CA GLY A 470 -10.00 -13.69 11.56
C GLY A 470 -11.18 -13.85 12.53
N GLN A 471 -11.16 -14.83 13.44
CA GLN A 471 -12.32 -15.22 14.26
C GLN A 471 -12.02 -15.38 15.76
N TYR A 472 -10.76 -15.41 16.18
CA TYR A 472 -10.39 -15.79 17.54
C TYR A 472 -10.86 -14.79 18.62
N ASN A 473 -10.70 -13.49 18.40
CA ASN A 473 -11.19 -12.48 19.33
C ASN A 473 -12.72 -12.41 19.27
N ALA A 474 -13.29 -12.34 18.07
CA ALA A 474 -14.72 -12.15 17.84
C ALA A 474 -15.61 -13.28 18.41
N SER A 475 -15.07 -14.49 18.53
CA SER A 475 -15.82 -15.69 18.96
C SER A 475 -15.92 -15.89 20.48
N SER A 476 -15.36 -15.00 21.31
CA SER A 476 -15.30 -15.19 22.78
C SER A 476 -15.88 -14.02 23.58
N ASP A 477 -16.63 -14.32 24.64
CA ASP A 477 -17.17 -13.32 25.55
C ASP A 477 -16.11 -12.51 26.31
N THR A 478 -14.91 -13.07 26.51
CA THR A 478 -13.82 -12.40 27.23
C THR A 478 -12.92 -11.56 26.32
N ARG A 479 -13.02 -11.75 24.99
CA ARG A 479 -12.11 -11.15 24.00
C ARG A 479 -12.81 -10.29 22.94
N LYS A 480 -14.08 -10.57 22.63
CA LYS A 480 -14.83 -9.90 21.54
C LYS A 480 -14.95 -8.40 21.68
N ALA A 481 -14.77 -7.87 22.90
CA ALA A 481 -14.79 -6.45 23.18
C ALA A 481 -13.43 -5.76 22.97
N LEU A 482 -12.41 -6.47 22.47
CA LEU A 482 -11.10 -5.89 22.16
C LEU A 482 -11.28 -4.70 21.21
N ALA A 483 -10.82 -3.54 21.67
CA ALA A 483 -10.81 -2.32 20.89
C ALA A 483 -9.57 -1.49 21.27
N GLY A 484 -9.10 -0.68 20.33
CA GLY A 484 -7.90 0.11 20.52
C GLY A 484 -7.46 0.79 19.24
N PHE A 485 -6.20 1.22 19.24
CA PHE A 485 -5.61 2.00 18.16
C PHE A 485 -4.28 1.40 17.73
N VAL A 486 -3.99 1.48 16.44
CA VAL A 486 -2.68 1.15 15.86
C VAL A 486 -2.25 2.32 14.99
N ASP A 487 -0.95 2.60 15.01
CA ASP A 487 -0.33 3.65 14.20
C ASP A 487 1.05 3.17 13.70
N ASP A 488 1.52 3.72 12.58
CA ASP A 488 2.89 3.54 12.08
C ASP A 488 3.39 2.08 11.99
N PHE A 489 2.58 1.20 11.38
CA PHE A 489 2.88 -0.23 11.25
C PHE A 489 3.90 -0.52 10.14
N ARG A 490 4.97 -1.24 10.47
CA ARG A 490 6.11 -1.51 9.58
C ARG A 490 6.56 -2.97 9.63
N VAL A 491 6.87 -3.52 8.47
CA VAL A 491 7.51 -4.84 8.32
C VAL A 491 8.84 -4.67 7.60
N TYR A 492 9.88 -5.32 8.11
CA TYR A 492 11.22 -5.29 7.56
C TYR A 492 11.70 -6.69 7.20
N THR A 493 12.38 -6.85 6.06
CA THR A 493 13.05 -8.11 5.64
C THR A 493 14.44 -8.29 6.27
N LYS A 494 14.66 -7.66 7.43
CA LYS A 494 15.92 -7.78 8.19
C LYS A 494 15.67 -7.75 9.68
N ALA A 495 16.67 -8.19 10.44
CA ALA A 495 16.73 -7.91 11.87
C ALA A 495 17.15 -6.45 12.10
N LEU A 496 16.32 -5.67 12.78
CA LEU A 496 16.67 -4.33 13.23
C LEU A 496 17.63 -4.41 14.41
N SER A 497 18.68 -3.59 14.37
CA SER A 497 19.59 -3.41 15.50
C SER A 497 18.95 -2.54 16.59
N ALA A 498 19.41 -2.68 17.84
CA ALA A 498 18.89 -1.86 18.94
C ALA A 498 18.95 -0.33 18.68
N PRO A 499 20.03 0.23 18.07
CA PRO A 499 20.04 1.64 17.68
C PRO A 499 18.99 2.01 16.63
N GLU A 500 18.67 1.12 15.69
CA GLU A 500 17.61 1.36 14.71
C GLU A 500 16.23 1.37 15.38
N VAL A 501 15.97 0.41 16.26
CA VAL A 501 14.72 0.37 17.04
C VAL A 501 14.56 1.64 17.89
N SER A 502 15.60 2.04 18.60
CA SER A 502 15.60 3.29 19.37
C SER A 502 15.44 4.53 18.49
N GLY A 503 16.06 4.54 17.31
CA GLY A 503 15.92 5.62 16.33
C GLY A 503 14.48 5.77 15.81
N ILE A 504 13.82 4.64 15.50
CA ILE A 504 12.40 4.63 15.10
C ILE A 504 11.54 5.17 16.24
N TYR A 505 11.75 4.69 17.47
CA TYR A 505 11.01 5.16 18.64
C TYR A 505 11.08 6.68 18.80
N VAL A 506 12.28 7.24 18.73
CA VAL A 506 12.50 8.69 18.87
C VAL A 506 11.91 9.48 17.69
N ALA A 507 12.04 8.97 16.47
CA ALA A 507 11.52 9.63 15.27
C ALA A 507 9.98 9.66 15.22
N ASP A 508 9.33 8.63 15.74
CA ASP A 508 7.87 8.47 15.74
C ASP A 508 7.18 9.02 17.00
N GLN A 509 7.92 9.62 17.94
CA GLN A 509 7.28 10.33 19.05
C GLN A 509 6.55 11.56 18.51
N LYS A 510 5.24 11.64 18.77
CA LYS A 510 4.36 12.73 18.37
C LYS A 510 3.99 13.59 19.57
#